data_AF-A0A0Q9S3L8-F1
#
_entry.id   AF-A0A0Q9S3L8-F1
#
_cell.length_a   1.000
_cell.length_b   1.000
_cell.length_c   1.000
_cell.angle_alpha   90.00
_cell.angle_beta   90.00
_cell.angle_gamma   90.00
#
_symmetry.space_group_name_H-M   'P 1'
#
loop_
_entity.id
_entity.type
_entity.pdbx_description
1 polymer ?
#
loop_
_entity_poly.entity_id
_entity_poly.type
_entity_poly.pdbx_seq_one_letter_code
_entity_poly.pdbx_strand_id
1 'polypeptide(L)'
;MVLARLRDDAEPDSRDGFIALLNSSLPTKRAIAQGVLRDPAGRVLLCELTYKAEWDLPGGVVDPSESPAECVVREVREELAIDVEVRALLAVNWLPPWRGWSDATVFVFDLGVADEELIARTTLERREIRSLHFAAEEEWEERVAPYNQRLLAFLAAHAGPTAYLEDGLPAL
;
A
#
# COMPACT_ATOMS: atom_id res chain seq x y z
N MET A 1 27.46 -1.11 17.46
CA MET A 1 28.91 -0.85 17.44
C MET A 1 29.26 -0.51 16.01
N VAL A 2 29.68 0.73 15.72
CA VAL A 2 30.11 1.13 14.37
C VAL A 2 31.43 0.41 14.08
N LEU A 3 31.47 -0.43 13.05
CA LEU A 3 32.65 -1.24 12.72
C LEU A 3 33.63 -0.49 11.79
N ALA A 4 33.15 0.50 11.02
CA ALA A 4 33.95 1.38 10.17
C ALA A 4 33.15 2.65 9.81
N ARG A 5 33.84 3.73 9.43
CA ARG A 5 33.24 4.99 8.92
C ARG A 5 33.98 5.48 7.68
N LEU A 6 33.29 6.15 6.76
CA LEU A 6 33.90 6.92 5.67
C LEU A 6 34.52 8.21 6.23
N ARG A 7 35.48 8.78 5.49
CA ARG A 7 36.13 10.05 5.88
C ARG A 7 35.14 11.20 6.06
N ASP A 8 34.05 11.17 5.29
CA ASP A 8 33.04 12.22 5.26
C ASP A 8 31.83 11.91 6.17
N ASP A 9 31.86 10.78 6.89
CA ASP A 9 30.84 10.47 7.90
C ASP A 9 30.98 11.41 9.10
N ALA A 10 29.84 11.79 9.68
CA ALA A 10 29.79 12.60 10.89
C ALA A 10 30.60 11.96 12.04
N GLU A 11 31.22 12.81 12.87
CA GLU A 11 32.00 12.34 14.01
C GLU A 11 31.13 11.52 14.98
N PRO A 12 31.57 10.34 15.46
CA PRO A 12 30.71 9.43 16.23
C PRO A 12 30.15 9.99 17.54
N ASP A 13 30.84 10.94 18.16
CA ASP A 13 30.44 11.63 19.39
C ASP A 13 29.62 12.91 19.11
N SER A 14 29.48 13.29 17.84
CA SER A 14 28.59 14.37 17.43
C SER A 14 27.13 13.92 17.43
N ARG A 15 26.22 14.90 17.50
CA ARG A 15 24.78 14.65 17.35
C ARG A 15 24.45 13.94 16.04
N ASP A 16 25.10 14.33 14.95
CA ASP A 16 24.80 13.78 13.62
C ASP A 16 25.35 12.35 13.48
N GLY A 17 26.52 12.06 14.06
CA GLY A 17 27.05 10.70 14.15
C GLY A 17 26.18 9.78 15.00
N PHE A 18 25.63 10.30 16.11
CA PHE A 18 24.68 9.56 16.93
C PHE A 18 23.37 9.26 16.17
N ILE A 19 22.82 10.23 15.43
CA ILE A 19 21.63 10.01 14.59
C ILE A 19 21.90 9.00 13.48
N ALA A 20 23.05 9.08 12.81
CA ALA A 20 23.43 8.13 11.76
C ALA A 20 23.52 6.69 12.33
N LEU A 21 24.10 6.53 13.53
CA LEU A 21 24.12 5.25 14.23
C LEU A 21 22.69 4.75 14.50
N LEU A 22 21.80 5.60 15.00
CA LEU A 22 20.40 5.21 15.24
C LEU A 22 19.71 4.77 13.95
N ASN A 23 19.81 5.54 12.87
CA ASN A 23 19.23 5.18 11.57
C ASN A 23 19.77 3.84 11.03
N SER A 24 21.04 3.51 11.32
CA SER A 24 21.64 2.24 10.87
C SER A 24 21.25 1.01 11.70
N SER A 25 20.71 1.20 12.91
CA SER A 25 20.57 0.14 13.90
C SER A 25 19.14 -0.05 14.42
N LEU A 26 18.31 0.98 14.34
CA LEU A 26 16.90 0.87 14.70
C LEU A 26 16.15 0.01 13.67
N PRO A 27 15.19 -0.82 14.11
CA PRO A 27 14.42 -1.65 13.20
C PRO A 27 13.62 -0.79 12.21
N THR A 28 13.81 -1.05 10.92
CA THR A 28 12.92 -0.56 9.87
C THR A 28 11.82 -1.60 9.62
N LYS A 29 10.58 -1.15 9.51
CA LYS A 29 9.46 -1.98 9.06
C LYS A 29 9.23 -1.75 7.57
N ARG A 30 8.87 -2.81 6.85
CA ARG A 30 8.42 -2.66 5.47
C ARG A 30 7.11 -1.87 5.48
N ALA A 31 7.08 -0.78 4.74
CA ALA A 31 5.86 -0.01 4.49
C ALA A 31 5.33 -0.35 3.09
N ILE A 32 4.02 -0.48 2.99
CA ILE A 32 3.28 -0.69 1.75
C ILE A 32 2.20 0.38 1.69
N ALA A 33 1.95 0.94 0.51
CA ALA A 33 0.84 1.85 0.29
C ALA A 33 -0.12 1.28 -0.75
N GLN A 34 -1.41 1.29 -0.45
CA GLN A 34 -2.47 0.77 -1.33
C GLN A 34 -3.58 1.79 -1.50
N GLY A 35 -4.19 1.79 -2.67
CA GLY A 35 -5.24 2.72 -3.05
C GLY A 35 -6.60 2.05 -3.22
N VAL A 36 -7.62 2.56 -2.53
CA VAL A 36 -9.02 2.25 -2.81
C VAL A 36 -9.54 3.26 -3.80
N LEU A 37 -9.73 2.82 -5.05
CA LEU A 37 -10.40 3.58 -6.09
C LEU A 37 -11.75 2.91 -6.39
N ARG A 38 -12.83 3.69 -6.44
CA ARG A 38 -14.19 3.17 -6.64
C ARG A 38 -14.75 3.57 -8.00
N ASP A 39 -15.76 2.87 -8.49
CA ASP A 39 -16.60 3.37 -9.58
C ASP A 39 -17.86 4.10 -9.04
N PRO A 40 -18.70 4.69 -9.90
CA PRO A 40 -19.93 5.35 -9.45
C PRO A 40 -20.94 4.42 -8.77
N ALA A 41 -20.83 3.10 -8.96
CA ALA A 41 -21.64 2.09 -8.28
C ALA A 41 -21.05 1.68 -6.92
N GLY A 42 -19.90 2.23 -6.53
CA GLY A 42 -19.22 1.94 -5.26
C GLY A 42 -18.33 0.69 -5.28
N ARG A 43 -18.22 0.00 -6.41
CA ARG A 43 -17.35 -1.18 -6.59
C ARG A 43 -15.89 -0.76 -6.52
N VAL A 44 -15.03 -1.62 -5.99
CA VAL A 44 -13.60 -1.32 -5.77
C VAL A 44 -12.78 -1.81 -6.95
N LEU A 45 -11.84 -0.99 -7.42
CA LEU A 45 -10.85 -1.38 -8.42
C LEU A 45 -9.87 -2.38 -7.82
N LEU A 46 -9.80 -3.55 -8.45
CA LEU A 46 -8.86 -4.62 -8.15
C LEU A 46 -8.02 -4.95 -9.39
N CYS A 47 -6.73 -5.17 -9.15
CA CYS A 47 -5.75 -5.53 -10.16
C CYS A 47 -5.56 -7.05 -10.17
N GLU A 48 -5.82 -7.69 -11.31
CA GLU A 48 -5.40 -9.08 -11.53
C GLU A 48 -3.91 -9.09 -11.87
N LEU A 49 -3.12 -9.72 -11.01
CA LEU A 49 -1.67 -9.72 -11.12
C LEU A 49 -1.16 -10.88 -11.98
N THR A 50 0.01 -10.71 -12.59
CA THR A 50 0.63 -11.75 -13.43
C THR A 50 1.28 -12.88 -12.63
N TYR A 51 1.63 -12.62 -11.36
CA TYR A 51 2.50 -13.48 -10.55
C TYR A 51 1.80 -14.16 -9.35
N LYS A 52 0.54 -13.81 -9.06
CA LYS A 52 -0.30 -14.52 -8.08
C LYS A 52 -1.74 -14.65 -8.57
N ALA A 53 -2.49 -15.56 -7.95
CA ALA A 53 -3.86 -15.84 -8.36
C ALA A 53 -4.84 -14.77 -7.82
N GLU A 54 -4.56 -14.27 -6.62
CA GLU A 54 -5.37 -13.30 -5.94
C GLU A 54 -5.20 -11.90 -6.55
N TRP A 55 -6.31 -11.21 -6.75
CA TRP A 55 -6.34 -9.81 -7.10
C TRP A 55 -5.97 -8.95 -5.88
N ASP A 56 -5.45 -7.77 -6.15
CA ASP A 56 -4.99 -6.84 -5.12
C ASP A 56 -5.46 -5.40 -5.39
N LEU A 57 -5.36 -4.54 -4.38
CA LEU A 57 -5.48 -3.10 -4.58
C LEU A 57 -4.24 -2.59 -5.34
N PRO A 58 -4.37 -1.57 -6.20
CA PRO A 58 -3.21 -0.92 -6.80
C PRO A 58 -2.33 -0.29 -5.71
N GLY A 59 -1.03 -0.30 -5.93
CA GLY A 59 -0.06 0.12 -4.93
C GLY A 59 1.08 -0.88 -4.73
N GLY A 60 2.00 -0.53 -3.83
CA GLY A 60 3.27 -1.23 -3.76
C GLY A 60 4.06 -0.92 -2.49
N VAL A 61 5.33 -1.31 -2.53
CA VAL A 61 6.26 -1.08 -1.42
C VAL A 61 6.73 0.37 -1.47
N VAL A 62 6.74 1.03 -0.31
CA VAL A 62 7.23 2.40 -0.20
C VAL A 62 8.75 2.42 -0.33
N ASP A 63 9.26 3.28 -1.22
CA ASP A 63 10.70 3.40 -1.45
C ASP A 63 11.43 4.08 -0.28
N PRO A 64 12.75 3.89 -0.15
CA PRO A 64 13.54 4.60 0.84
C PRO A 64 13.39 6.13 0.71
N SER A 65 13.02 6.79 1.81
CA SER A 65 12.79 8.25 1.88
C SER A 65 11.57 8.74 1.09
N GLU A 66 10.68 7.84 0.66
CA GLU A 66 9.39 8.17 0.08
C GLU A 66 8.29 8.17 1.15
N SER A 67 7.31 9.08 1.06
CA SER A 67 6.13 8.99 1.93
C SER A 67 5.11 7.97 1.39
N PRO A 68 4.34 7.28 2.23
CA PRO A 68 3.32 6.32 1.73
C PRO A 68 2.28 6.95 0.79
N ALA A 69 1.96 8.23 0.97
CA ALA A 69 1.04 8.95 0.08
C ALA A 69 1.66 9.23 -1.30
N GLU A 70 2.95 9.55 -1.37
CA GLU A 70 3.67 9.67 -2.65
C GLU A 70 3.79 8.31 -3.34
N CYS A 71 4.08 7.25 -2.57
CA CYS A 71 4.17 5.89 -3.06
C CYS A 71 2.89 5.46 -3.78
N VAL A 72 1.71 5.58 -3.16
CA VAL A 72 0.47 5.13 -3.81
C VAL A 72 0.17 5.90 -5.10
N VAL A 73 0.53 7.19 -5.17
CA VAL A 73 0.37 8.00 -6.39
C VAL A 73 1.36 7.56 -7.47
N ARG A 74 2.62 7.30 -7.12
CA ARG A 74 3.64 6.77 -8.03
C ARG A 74 3.21 5.41 -8.58
N GLU A 75 2.86 4.48 -7.71
CA GLU A 75 2.47 3.11 -8.08
C GLU A 75 1.26 3.11 -9.02
N VAL A 76 0.19 3.85 -8.70
CA VAL A 76 -0.99 3.96 -9.59
C VAL A 76 -0.61 4.53 -10.96
N ARG A 77 0.30 5.51 -10.99
CA ARG A 77 0.80 6.09 -12.25
C ARG A 77 1.63 5.07 -13.04
N GLU A 78 2.49 4.32 -12.39
CA GLU A 78 3.37 3.31 -13.01
C GLU A 78 2.59 2.10 -13.50
N GLU A 79 1.70 1.56 -12.67
CA GLU A 79 0.91 0.35 -12.94
C GLU A 79 -0.20 0.60 -13.97
N LEU A 80 -0.87 1.75 -13.89
CA LEU A 80 -2.14 1.99 -14.60
C LEU A 80 -2.12 3.17 -15.57
N ALA A 81 -1.06 4.00 -15.56
CA ALA A 81 -0.95 5.25 -16.32
C ALA A 81 -2.07 6.26 -16.02
N ILE A 82 -2.48 6.36 -14.76
CA ILE A 82 -3.54 7.27 -14.29
C ILE A 82 -2.98 8.24 -13.26
N ASP A 83 -3.39 9.51 -13.31
CA ASP A 83 -3.14 10.47 -12.24
C ASP A 83 -4.28 10.41 -11.21
N VAL A 84 -3.94 10.26 -9.93
CA VAL A 84 -4.87 10.21 -8.80
C VAL A 84 -4.44 11.19 -7.71
N GLU A 85 -5.40 11.61 -6.90
CA GLU A 85 -5.15 12.42 -5.70
C GLU A 85 -5.54 11.63 -4.45
N VAL A 86 -4.68 11.64 -3.44
CA VAL A 86 -4.99 11.05 -2.13
C VAL A 86 -5.99 11.95 -1.40
N ARG A 87 -7.18 11.41 -1.10
CA ARG A 87 -8.25 12.15 -0.42
C ARG A 87 -8.23 11.96 1.08
N ALA A 88 -7.99 10.74 1.54
CA ALA A 88 -7.98 10.39 2.95
C ALA A 88 -7.14 9.13 3.21
N LEU A 89 -6.65 8.98 4.44
CA LEU A 89 -6.13 7.71 4.94
C LEU A 89 -7.28 6.91 5.54
N LEU A 90 -7.61 5.76 4.96
CA LEU A 90 -8.71 4.90 5.39
C LEU A 90 -8.29 3.98 6.54
N ALA A 91 -7.12 3.36 6.42
CA ALA A 91 -6.61 2.46 7.45
C ALA A 91 -5.07 2.41 7.48
N VAL A 92 -4.54 2.08 8.66
CA VAL A 92 -3.21 1.54 8.84
C VAL A 92 -3.37 0.08 9.27
N ASN A 93 -2.97 -0.84 8.40
CA ASN A 93 -3.12 -2.28 8.61
C ASN A 93 -1.76 -2.93 8.81
N TRP A 94 -1.50 -3.49 9.99
CA TRP A 94 -0.31 -4.29 10.23
C TRP A 94 -0.53 -5.73 9.76
N LEU A 95 0.39 -6.26 8.95
CA LEU A 95 0.38 -7.64 8.48
C LEU A 95 1.44 -8.47 9.23
N PRO A 96 1.08 -9.63 9.79
CA PRO A 96 2.03 -10.52 10.43
C PRO A 96 3.00 -11.16 9.41
N PRO A 97 4.12 -11.73 9.86
CA PRO A 97 5.04 -12.47 8.99
C PRO A 97 4.32 -13.58 8.22
N TRP A 98 4.61 -13.71 6.92
CA TRP A 98 3.91 -14.66 6.05
C TRP A 98 4.84 -15.23 4.97
N ARG A 99 4.88 -16.56 4.85
CA ARG A 99 5.66 -17.31 3.84
C ARG A 99 7.11 -16.81 3.66
N GLY A 100 7.80 -16.56 4.77
CA GLY A 100 9.21 -16.12 4.77
C GLY A 100 9.41 -14.60 4.67
N TRP A 101 8.34 -13.83 4.43
CA TRP A 101 8.36 -12.38 4.59
C TRP A 101 8.22 -11.99 6.07
N SER A 102 8.93 -10.95 6.48
CA SER A 102 8.70 -10.27 7.76
C SER A 102 7.38 -9.49 7.75
N ASP A 103 7.04 -8.91 8.90
CA ASP A 103 5.86 -8.07 9.03
C ASP A 103 5.90 -6.83 8.14
N ALA A 104 4.72 -6.24 7.90
CA ALA A 104 4.55 -5.03 7.10
C ALA A 104 3.51 -4.10 7.71
N THR A 105 3.65 -2.80 7.46
CA THR A 105 2.61 -1.80 7.73
C THR A 105 2.05 -1.30 6.41
N VAL A 106 0.75 -1.52 6.20
CA VAL A 106 0.03 -1.14 4.98
C VAL A 106 -0.77 0.12 5.25
N PHE A 107 -0.51 1.17 4.49
CA PHE A 107 -1.30 2.41 4.47
C PHE A 107 -2.32 2.32 3.35
N VAL A 108 -3.60 2.41 3.70
CA VAL A 108 -4.69 2.28 2.73
C VAL A 108 -5.33 3.64 2.53
N PHE A 109 -5.26 4.17 1.31
CA PHE A 109 -5.72 5.51 0.97
C PHE A 109 -7.01 5.48 0.15
N ASP A 110 -7.87 6.47 0.36
CA ASP A 110 -8.98 6.78 -0.54
C ASP A 110 -8.44 7.59 -1.73
N LEU A 111 -8.60 7.04 -2.93
CA LEU A 111 -8.26 7.68 -4.20
C LEU A 111 -9.49 8.25 -4.92
N GLY A 112 -10.67 8.10 -4.32
CA GLY A 112 -11.93 8.64 -4.83
C GLY A 112 -12.64 7.71 -5.81
N VAL A 113 -13.30 8.34 -6.79
CA VAL A 113 -14.15 7.65 -7.77
C VAL A 113 -13.59 7.86 -9.17
N ALA A 114 -13.31 6.77 -9.86
CA ALA A 114 -12.98 6.70 -11.27
C ALA A 114 -14.24 6.64 -12.12
N ASP A 115 -14.34 7.50 -13.12
CA ASP A 115 -15.34 7.37 -14.18
C ASP A 115 -14.86 6.44 -15.30
N GLU A 116 -15.77 6.11 -16.22
CA GLU A 116 -15.45 5.26 -17.37
C GLU A 116 -14.35 5.86 -18.26
N GLU A 117 -14.22 7.18 -18.29
CA GLU A 117 -13.22 7.88 -19.09
C GLU A 117 -11.80 7.71 -18.51
N LEU A 118 -11.66 7.76 -17.18
CA LEU A 118 -10.41 7.47 -16.48
C LEU A 118 -9.92 6.07 -16.82
N ILE A 119 -10.83 5.09 -16.87
CA ILE A 119 -10.48 3.70 -17.16
C ILE A 119 -10.13 3.48 -18.62
N ALA A 120 -10.85 4.13 -19.54
CA ALA A 120 -10.54 4.08 -20.96
C ALA A 120 -9.13 4.63 -21.30
N ARG A 121 -8.57 5.47 -20.43
CA ARG A 121 -7.21 6.01 -20.56
C ARG A 121 -6.12 5.14 -19.94
N THR A 122 -6.48 4.09 -19.20
CA THR A 122 -5.50 3.22 -18.54
C THR A 122 -4.57 2.57 -19.56
N THR A 123 -3.29 2.51 -19.21
CA THR A 123 -2.30 1.68 -19.90
C THR A 123 -1.60 0.84 -18.84
N LEU A 124 -1.84 -0.47 -18.90
CA LEU A 124 -1.36 -1.40 -17.87
C LEU A 124 0.13 -1.69 -18.05
N GLU A 125 0.89 -1.65 -16.95
CA GLU A 125 2.20 -2.28 -16.87
C GLU A 125 2.00 -3.80 -16.97
N ARG A 126 2.31 -4.36 -18.13
CA ARG A 126 1.93 -5.74 -18.48
C ARG A 126 2.80 -6.81 -17.82
N ARG A 127 3.93 -6.44 -17.20
CA ARG A 127 4.74 -7.40 -16.44
C ARG A 127 4.10 -7.68 -15.10
N GLU A 128 3.35 -6.74 -14.54
CA GLU A 128 2.72 -6.85 -13.21
C GLU A 128 1.22 -7.03 -13.28
N ILE A 129 0.52 -6.30 -14.15
CA ILE A 129 -0.94 -6.25 -14.22
C ILE A 129 -1.45 -6.95 -15.49
N ARG A 130 -2.23 -8.02 -15.29
CA ARG A 130 -2.93 -8.73 -16.37
C ARG A 130 -4.18 -7.98 -16.80
N SER A 131 -5.03 -7.60 -15.86
CA SER A 131 -6.31 -6.94 -16.13
C SER A 131 -6.84 -6.20 -14.90
N LEU A 132 -7.86 -5.36 -15.10
CA LEU A 132 -8.51 -4.56 -14.05
C LEU A 132 -9.97 -4.97 -13.91
N HIS A 133 -10.46 -4.96 -12.67
CA HIS A 133 -11.83 -5.33 -12.35
C HIS A 133 -12.42 -4.38 -11.31
N PHE A 134 -13.61 -3.85 -11.57
CA PHE A 134 -14.43 -3.26 -10.51
C PHE A 134 -15.29 -4.33 -9.89
N ALA A 135 -14.99 -4.69 -8.64
CA ALA A 135 -15.64 -5.77 -7.92
C ALA A 135 -16.55 -5.24 -6.81
N ALA A 136 -17.77 -5.76 -6.76
CA ALA A 136 -18.66 -5.62 -5.61
C ALA A 136 -18.21 -6.54 -4.46
N GLU A 137 -18.77 -6.32 -3.26
CA GLU A 137 -18.40 -7.06 -2.05
C GLU A 137 -18.59 -8.57 -2.19
N GLU A 138 -19.65 -8.99 -2.89
CA GLU A 138 -19.99 -10.40 -3.12
C GLU A 138 -18.98 -11.12 -4.03
N GLU A 139 -18.14 -10.37 -4.74
CA GLU A 139 -17.15 -10.92 -5.67
C GLU A 139 -15.76 -11.10 -5.05
N TRP A 140 -15.53 -10.62 -3.82
CA TRP A 140 -14.20 -10.62 -3.20
C TRP A 140 -13.74 -11.98 -2.70
N GLU A 141 -14.64 -12.79 -2.12
CA GLU A 141 -14.30 -13.99 -1.32
C GLU A 141 -13.39 -15.00 -2.03
N GLU A 142 -13.54 -15.16 -3.34
CA GLU A 142 -12.73 -16.10 -4.14
C GLU A 142 -11.65 -15.42 -4.98
N ARG A 143 -11.56 -14.09 -4.92
CA ARG A 143 -10.72 -13.29 -5.83
C ARG A 143 -9.58 -12.57 -5.14
N VAL A 144 -9.76 -12.10 -3.91
CA VAL A 144 -8.70 -11.41 -3.16
C VAL A 144 -8.14 -12.30 -2.07
N ALA A 145 -6.92 -11.99 -1.61
CA ALA A 145 -6.34 -12.70 -0.49
C ALA A 145 -7.20 -12.51 0.79
N PRO A 146 -7.28 -13.49 1.71
CA PRO A 146 -8.16 -13.41 2.88
C PRO A 146 -7.97 -12.16 3.76
N TYR A 147 -6.75 -11.63 3.86
CA TYR A 147 -6.49 -10.40 4.61
C TYR A 147 -7.07 -9.16 3.93
N ASN A 148 -7.01 -9.09 2.59
CA ASN A 148 -7.63 -8.03 1.81
C ASN A 148 -9.15 -8.14 1.85
N GLN A 149 -9.71 -9.34 1.83
CA GLN A 149 -11.16 -9.51 1.97
C GLN A 149 -11.65 -8.93 3.30
N ARG A 150 -10.97 -9.25 4.42
CA ARG A 150 -11.32 -8.70 5.74
C ARG A 150 -11.16 -7.18 5.78
N LEU A 151 -10.04 -6.66 5.25
CA LEU A 151 -9.79 -5.23 5.13
C LEU A 151 -10.90 -4.52 4.35
N LEU A 152 -11.24 -5.00 3.16
CA LEU A 152 -12.24 -4.38 2.28
C LEU A 152 -13.65 -4.45 2.90
N ALA A 153 -14.02 -5.59 3.49
CA ALA A 153 -15.29 -5.74 4.21
C ALA A 153 -15.39 -4.77 5.39
N PHE A 154 -14.30 -4.62 6.17
CA PHE A 154 -14.25 -3.63 7.24
C PHE A 154 -14.43 -2.20 6.68
N LEU A 155 -13.67 -1.83 5.65
CA LEU A 155 -13.74 -0.49 5.05
C LEU A 155 -15.09 -0.20 4.40
N ALA A 156 -15.79 -1.20 3.85
CA ALA A 156 -17.13 -1.04 3.30
C ALA A 156 -18.16 -0.72 4.40
N ALA A 157 -18.02 -1.31 5.59
CA ALA A 157 -18.89 -1.08 6.73
C ALA A 157 -18.49 0.16 7.56
N HIS A 158 -17.27 0.68 7.38
CA HIS A 158 -16.69 1.73 8.22
C HIS A 158 -16.69 3.10 7.54
N ALA A 159 -17.62 3.97 7.94
CA ALA A 159 -17.67 5.38 7.54
C ALA A 159 -16.98 6.33 8.55
N GLY A 160 -16.22 5.77 9.51
CA GLY A 160 -15.59 6.53 10.59
C GLY A 160 -14.22 7.13 10.22
N PRO A 161 -13.47 7.63 11.22
CA PRO A 161 -12.10 8.11 11.01
C PRO A 161 -11.15 6.96 10.60
N THR A 162 -9.91 7.28 10.25
CA THR A 162 -8.88 6.28 9.95
C THR A 162 -8.85 5.16 10.98
N ALA A 163 -8.88 3.91 10.51
CA ALA A 163 -8.85 2.72 11.36
C ALA A 163 -7.43 2.16 11.56
N TYR A 164 -7.19 1.60 12.74
CA TYR A 164 -6.02 0.75 12.98
C TYR A 164 -6.46 -0.72 12.91
N LEU A 165 -5.81 -1.48 12.04
CA LEU A 165 -6.15 -2.87 11.77
C LEU A 165 -4.92 -3.77 11.96
N GLU A 166 -5.16 -5.01 12.35
CA GLU A 166 -4.18 -6.09 12.34
C GLU A 166 -4.74 -7.25 11.53
N ASP A 167 -4.01 -7.65 10.49
CA ASP A 167 -4.42 -8.71 9.56
C ASP A 167 -5.83 -8.48 8.96
N GLY A 168 -6.17 -7.22 8.68
CA GLY A 168 -7.46 -6.80 8.13
C GLY A 168 -8.62 -6.75 9.13
N LEU A 169 -8.35 -6.89 10.44
CA LEU A 169 -9.35 -6.86 11.50
C LEU A 169 -9.11 -5.68 12.45
N PRO A 170 -10.17 -5.06 13.02
CA PRO A 170 -10.00 -4.02 14.03
C PRO A 170 -9.34 -4.60 15.29
N ALA A 171 -8.32 -3.90 15.77
CA ALA A 171 -7.55 -4.28 16.96
C ALA A 171 -7.78 -3.35 18.16
N LEU A 172 -8.56 -2.28 17.98
CA LEU A 172 -8.88 -1.24 18.99
C LEU A 172 -10.37 -0.88 18.95
#